data_AF-W1DKJ6-F1
#
_entry.id   AF-W1DKJ6-F1
#
_cell.length_a   1.000
_cell.length_b   1.000
_cell.length_c   1.000
_cell.angle_alpha   90.00
_cell.angle_beta   90.00
_cell.angle_gamma   90.00
#
_symmetry.space_group_name_H-M   'P 1'
#
loop_
_entity.id
_entity.type
_entity.pdbx_description
1 polymer ?
#
loop_
_entity_poly.entity_id
_entity_poly.type
_entity_poly.pdbx_seq_one_letter_code
_entity_poly.pdbx_strand_id
1 'polypeptide(L)' 'MYSEIFIKSKSGMGVGRLIVGDFQKLLYSTDPVDVNAIDQFVKQGMSIPEAIKAVMRSRQQAA' A
#
# COMPACT_ATOMS: atom_id res chain seq x y z
N MET A 1 -3.28 -4.32 6.09
CA MET A 1 -4.01 -5.60 6.10
C MET A 1 -3.09 -6.67 5.53
N TYR A 2 -3.01 -7.83 6.17
CA TYR A 2 -2.33 -9.02 5.65
C TYR A 2 -3.28 -10.22 5.82
N SER A 3 -3.23 -11.16 4.90
CA SER A 3 -3.99 -12.41 4.98
C SER A 3 -3.01 -13.57 5.08
N GLU A 4 -3.25 -14.52 5.95
CA GLU A 4 -2.45 -15.73 6.09
C GLU A 4 -3.28 -16.96 5.76
N ILE A 5 -2.68 -17.92 5.08
CA ILE A 5 -3.30 -19.18 4.68
C ILE A 5 -2.40 -20.31 5.17
N PHE A 6 -2.95 -21.19 6.01
CA PHE A 6 -2.29 -22.44 6.39
C PHE A 6 -2.49 -23.47 5.28
N ILE A 7 -1.38 -24.03 4.79
CA ILE A 7 -1.37 -25.02 3.72
C ILE A 7 -0.87 -26.33 4.30
N LYS A 8 -1.71 -27.37 4.22
CA LYS A 8 -1.34 -28.75 4.53
C LYS A 8 -1.40 -29.58 3.25
N SER A 9 -0.26 -30.12 2.85
CA SER A 9 -0.13 -30.98 1.68
C SER A 9 0.56 -32.29 2.05
N LYS A 10 0.55 -33.28 1.13
CA LYS A 10 1.30 -34.53 1.30
C LYS A 10 2.81 -34.30 1.44
N SER A 11 3.31 -33.19 0.90
CA SER A 11 4.72 -32.82 0.87
C SER A 11 5.17 -32.02 2.09
N GLY A 12 4.25 -31.64 2.98
CA GLY A 12 4.55 -30.83 4.17
C GLY A 12 3.47 -29.81 4.51
N MET A 13 3.76 -29.03 5.55
CA MET A 13 2.89 -27.96 6.06
C MET A 13 3.63 -26.62 6.06
N GLY A 14 2.90 -25.54 5.79
CA GLY A 14 3.45 -24.18 5.81
C GLY A 14 2.37 -23.11 5.93
N VAL A 15 2.79 -21.89 6.24
CA VAL A 15 1.91 -20.70 6.27
C VAL A 15 2.33 -19.78 5.12
N GLY A 16 1.39 -19.51 4.22
CA GLY A 16 1.55 -18.49 3.19
C GLY A 16 1.03 -17.15 3.67
N ARG A 17 1.83 -16.09 3.55
CA ARG A 17 1.42 -14.71 3.87
C ARG A 17 1.19 -13.93 2.59
N LEU A 18 -0.03 -13.42 2.41
CA LEU A 18 -0.39 -12.49 1.35
C LEU A 18 -0.11 -11.08 1.84
N ILE A 19 0.87 -10.43 1.22
CA ILE A 19 1.28 -9.07 1.51
C ILE A 19 0.79 -8.19 0.36
N VAL A 20 -0.08 -7.23 0.67
CA VAL A 20 -0.50 -6.19 -0.28
C VAL A 20 0.65 -5.17 -0.43
N GLY A 21 0.98 -4.79 -1.66
CA GLY A 21 2.01 -3.78 -1.90
C GLY A 21 1.60 -2.40 -1.38
N ASP A 22 2.57 -1.58 -0.96
CA ASP A 22 2.28 -0.27 -0.35
C ASP A 22 1.53 0.69 -1.29
N PHE A 23 1.78 0.60 -2.59
CA PHE A 23 1.01 1.34 -3.60
C PHE A 23 -0.48 0.97 -3.55
N GLN A 24 -0.80 -0.33 -3.50
CA GLN A 24 -2.18 -0.81 -3.46
C GLN A 24 -2.86 -0.45 -2.13
N LYS A 25 -2.11 -0.44 -1.03
CA LYS A 25 -2.64 0.02 0.26
C LYS A 25 -3.10 1.47 0.19
N LEU A 26 -2.30 2.35 -0.42
CA LEU A 26 -2.66 3.77 -0.60
C LEU A 26 -3.79 3.96 -1.61
N LEU A 27 -3.76 3.22 -2.72
CA LEU A 27 -4.78 3.31 -3.76
C LEU A 27 -6.19 2.97 -3.25
N TYR A 28 -6.28 1.99 -2.34
CA TYR A 28 -7.56 1.55 -1.74
C TYR A 28 -7.78 2.09 -0.33
N SER A 29 -6.95 3.02 0.14
CA SER A 29 -7.09 3.57 1.48
C SER A 29 -8.30 4.49 1.56
N THR A 30 -9.04 4.37 2.65
CA THR A 30 -10.10 5.31 3.04
C THR A 30 -9.67 6.18 4.22
N ASP A 31 -8.41 6.09 4.65
CA ASP A 31 -7.88 6.91 5.73
C ASP A 31 -7.81 8.38 5.29
N PRO A 32 -8.41 9.33 6.04
CA PRO A 32 -8.40 10.74 5.68
C PRO A 32 -6.99 11.33 5.56
N VAL A 33 -6.00 10.79 6.28
CA VAL A 33 -4.59 11.22 6.19
C VAL A 33 -3.98 10.81 4.85
N ASP A 34 -4.24 9.59 4.40
CA ASP A 34 -3.77 9.09 3.11
C ASP A 34 -4.42 9.85 1.96
N VAL A 35 -5.75 10.04 2.03
CA VAL A 35 -6.52 10.77 1.01
C VAL A 35 -6.04 12.21 0.90
N ASN A 36 -5.87 12.91 2.02
CA ASN A 36 -5.38 14.29 2.01
C ASN A 36 -3.94 14.39 1.50
N ALA A 37 -3.07 13.44 1.86
CA ALA A 37 -1.70 13.42 1.36
C ALA A 37 -1.64 13.25 -0.17
N ILE A 38 -2.47 12.36 -0.73
CA ILE A 38 -2.55 12.18 -2.18
C ILE A 38 -3.11 13.45 -2.85
N ASP A 39 -4.19 14.02 -2.31
CA ASP A 39 -4.84 15.22 -2.83
C ASP A 39 -3.90 16.44 -2.90
N GLN A 40 -2.98 16.58 -1.94
CA GLN A 40 -1.95 17.64 -1.97
C GLN A 40 -1.04 17.56 -3.20
N PHE A 41 -0.67 16.36 -3.65
CA PHE A 41 0.14 16.17 -4.84
C PHE A 41 -0.69 16.26 -6.12
N VAL A 42 -1.94 15.81 -6.09
CA VAL A 42 -2.88 15.97 -7.22
C VAL A 42 -3.13 17.45 -7.50
N LYS A 43 -3.31 18.27 -6.47
CA LYS A 43 -3.45 19.75 -6.59
C LYS A 43 -2.23 20.42 -7.21
N GLN A 44 -1.06 19.79 -7.18
CA GLN A 44 0.15 20.26 -7.87
C GLN A 44 0.17 19.88 -9.36
N GLY A 45 -0.88 19.23 -9.87
CA GLY A 45 -1.02 18.80 -11.26
C GLY A 45 -0.55 17.37 -11.51
N MET A 46 -0.20 16.60 -10.47
CA MET A 46 0.20 15.20 -10.64
C MET A 46 -1.00 14.31 -10.91
N SER A 47 -0.80 13.27 -11.73
CA SER A 47 -1.79 12.20 -11.86
C SER A 47 -1.89 11.39 -10.57
N ILE A 48 -3.01 10.70 -10.34
CA ILE A 48 -3.22 9.87 -9.13
C ILE A 48 -2.07 8.85 -8.91
N PRO A 49 -1.61 8.09 -9.92
CA PRO A 49 -0.50 7.15 -9.72
C PRO A 49 0.82 7.85 -9.36
N GLU A 50 1.06 9.06 -9.87
CA GLU A 50 2.26 9.85 -9.56
C GLU A 50 2.18 10.42 -8.15
N ALA A 51 1.02 10.95 -7.76
CA ALA A 51 0.75 11.45 -6.42
C ALA A 51 0.96 10.35 -5.36
N ILE A 52 0.45 9.13 -5.59
CA ILE A 52 0.67 7.99 -4.69
C ILE A 52 2.17 7.68 -4.57
N LYS A 53 2.92 7.65 -5.68
CA LYS A 53 4.38 7.43 -5.65
C LYS A 53 5.10 8.55 -4.89
N ALA A 54 4.65 9.80 -5.03
CA ALA A 54 5.20 10.94 -4.31
C ALA A 54 4.96 10.83 -2.80
N VAL A 55 3.76 10.44 -2.37
CA VAL A 55 3.43 10.15 -0.97
C VAL A 55 4.32 9.03 -0.41
N MET A 56 4.51 7.93 -1.15
CA MET A 56 5.40 6.85 -0.74
C MET A 56 6.84 7.32 -0.53
N ARG A 57 7.38 8.13 -1.45
CA ARG A 57 8.73 8.71 -1.34
C ARG A 57 8.84 9.66 -0.16
N SER A 58 7.84 10.52 0.04
CA SER A 58 7.80 11.47 1.16
C SER A 58 7.83 10.75 2.51
N ARG A 59 7.10 9.63 2.65
CA ARG A 59 7.11 8.81 3.87
C ARG A 59 8.45 8.12 4.12
N GLN A 60 9.14 7.69 3.06
CA GLN A 60 10.48 7.09 3.18
C GLN A 60 11.56 8.09 3.60
N GLN A 61 11.39 9.38 3.29
CA GLN A 61 12.34 10.44 3.67
C GLN A 61 12.12 10.98 5.09
N ALA A 62 10.92 10.77 5.64
CA ALA A 62 10.54 11.22 6.98
C ALA A 62 10.81 10.16 8.08
N ALA A 63 11.25 8.95 7.69
CA ALA A 63 11.58 7.83 8.56
C ALA A 63 13.10 7.67 8.68
#